data_AF-A0A853D3S2-F1
#
_entry.id   AF-A0A853D3S2-F1
#
_cell.length_a   1.000
_cell.length_b   1.000
_cell.length_c   1.000
_cell.angle_alpha   90.00
_cell.angle_beta   90.00
_cell.angle_gamma   90.00
#
_symmetry.space_group_name_H-M   'P 1'
#
loop_
_entity.id
_entity.type
_entity.pdbx_description
1 polymer ?
#
loop_
_entity_poly.entity_id
_entity_poly.type
_entity_poly.pdbx_seq_one_letter_code
_entity_poly.pdbx_strand_id
1 'polypeptide(L)'
;MKKAVLVYLSLMVLVSCAEKVVEEPENLIPQDQMIEILYDLSILNAAKSGAKRKFDDAHIDVMGFIYNKYSIDSTQFAESDLYYASLPSEYQKIYQNVEAMLKQKQDTLEAISKRLNDSIREAGLQRRDSLQSVKEKRVGKKKVVTDSL
;
A
#
# COMPACT_ATOMS: atom_id res chain seq x y z
N MET A 1 -21.39 -47.07 -27.08
CA MET A 1 -20.76 -45.90 -27.73
C MET A 1 -20.82 -44.63 -26.86
N LYS A 2 -22.00 -44.21 -26.35
CA LYS A 2 -22.14 -43.02 -25.50
C LYS A 2 -21.26 -43.02 -24.23
N LYS A 3 -21.13 -44.17 -23.57
CA LYS A 3 -20.28 -44.34 -22.36
C LYS A 3 -18.78 -44.26 -22.67
N ALA A 4 -18.35 -44.75 -23.83
CA ALA A 4 -16.94 -44.68 -24.25
C ALA A 4 -16.55 -43.25 -24.64
N VAL A 5 -17.46 -42.50 -25.27
CA VAL A 5 -17.27 -41.06 -25.57
C VAL A 5 -17.19 -40.24 -24.28
N LEU A 6 -18.03 -40.52 -23.29
CA LEU A 6 -17.96 -39.87 -21.97
C LEU A 6 -16.65 -40.15 -21.24
N VAL A 7 -16.15 -41.40 -21.28
CA VAL A 7 -14.86 -41.76 -20.67
C VAL A 7 -13.68 -41.11 -21.42
N TYR A 8 -13.73 -41.06 -22.74
CA TYR A 8 -12.70 -40.40 -23.55
C TYR A 8 -12.69 -38.87 -23.31
N LEU A 9 -13.87 -38.25 -23.22
CA LEU A 9 -14.01 -36.84 -22.91
C LEU A 9 -13.52 -36.51 -21.49
N SER A 10 -13.82 -37.37 -20.50
CA SER A 10 -13.27 -37.21 -19.15
C SER A 10 -11.75 -37.38 -19.09
N LEU A 11 -11.18 -38.24 -19.95
CA LEU A 11 -9.74 -38.45 -20.03
C LEU A 11 -9.03 -37.24 -20.68
N MET A 12 -9.62 -36.60 -21.70
CA MET A 12 -9.07 -35.37 -22.29
C MET A 12 -9.05 -34.19 -21.31
N VAL A 13 -10.04 -34.08 -20.42
CA VAL A 13 -10.07 -33.04 -19.38
C VAL A 13 -8.91 -33.21 -18.38
N LEU A 14 -8.45 -34.44 -18.13
CA LEU A 14 -7.33 -34.73 -17.23
C LEU A 14 -5.95 -34.43 -17.86
N VAL A 15 -5.82 -34.46 -19.19
CA VAL A 15 -4.56 -34.18 -19.91
C VAL A 15 -4.37 -32.68 -20.19
N SER A 16 -5.43 -31.88 -20.11
CA SER A 16 -5.35 -30.42 -20.31
C SER A 16 -4.70 -29.66 -19.15
N CYS A 17 -4.29 -30.34 -18.08
CA CYS A 17 -3.71 -29.71 -16.91
C CYS A 17 -2.21 -30.04 -16.84
N ALA A 18 -1.39 -28.98 -16.80
CA ALA A 18 0.05 -29.00 -16.53
C ALA A 18 1.02 -29.07 -17.72
N GLU A 19 0.74 -28.34 -18.81
CA GLU A 19 1.83 -27.83 -19.65
C GLU A 19 2.18 -26.42 -19.16
N LYS A 20 3.48 -26.14 -18.95
CA LYS A 20 3.95 -24.79 -18.64
C LYS A 20 3.70 -23.94 -19.88
N VAL A 21 2.67 -23.09 -19.81
CA VAL A 21 2.22 -22.29 -20.96
C VAL A 21 3.24 -21.23 -21.36
N VAL A 22 4.10 -20.82 -20.42
CA VAL A 22 5.13 -19.79 -20.63
C VAL A 22 6.46 -20.33 -20.12
N GLU A 23 7.50 -20.21 -20.96
CA GLU A 23 8.87 -20.55 -20.58
C GLU A 23 9.49 -19.46 -19.69
N GLU A 24 10.48 -19.85 -18.90
CA GLU A 24 11.19 -18.92 -18.02
C GLU A 24 12.12 -18.03 -18.85
N PRO A 25 11.95 -16.70 -18.80
CA PRO A 25 12.80 -15.79 -19.56
C PRO A 25 14.23 -15.75 -18.98
N GLU A 26 15.24 -15.62 -19.83
CA GLU A 26 16.66 -15.61 -19.40
C GLU A 26 16.98 -14.45 -18.44
N ASN A 27 16.27 -13.34 -18.58
CA ASN A 27 16.39 -12.11 -17.79
C ASN A 27 15.26 -11.98 -16.75
N LEU A 28 14.71 -13.09 -16.23
CA LEU A 28 13.63 -13.07 -15.24
C LEU A 28 13.95 -12.15 -14.05
N ILE A 29 13.04 -11.23 -13.74
CA ILE A 29 13.09 -10.42 -12.52
C ILE A 29 12.88 -11.35 -11.33
N PRO A 30 13.80 -11.40 -10.35
CA PRO A 30 13.64 -12.22 -9.15
C PRO A 30 12.34 -11.92 -8.40
N GLN A 31 11.73 -12.93 -7.78
CA GLN A 31 10.44 -12.80 -7.11
C GLN A 31 10.42 -11.67 -6.06
N ASP A 32 11.45 -11.58 -5.23
CA ASP A 32 11.59 -10.54 -4.20
C ASP A 32 11.64 -9.13 -4.83
N GLN A 33 12.37 -8.98 -5.93
CA GLN A 33 12.44 -7.71 -6.67
C GLN A 33 11.11 -7.38 -7.34
N MET A 34 10.38 -8.38 -7.86
CA MET A 34 9.03 -8.18 -8.41
C MET A 34 8.04 -7.72 -7.35
N ILE A 35 8.12 -8.25 -6.12
CA ILE A 35 7.32 -7.79 -4.98
C ILE A 35 7.59 -6.30 -4.70
N GLU A 36 8.85 -5.88 -4.65
CA GLU A 36 9.21 -4.47 -4.43
C GLU A 36 8.74 -3.56 -5.58
N ILE A 37 8.91 -3.99 -6.84
CA ILE A 37 8.42 -3.28 -8.03
C ILE A 37 6.91 -3.05 -7.94
N LEU A 38 6.13 -4.10 -7.68
CA LEU A 38 4.67 -4.02 -7.63
C LEU A 38 4.19 -3.21 -6.41
N TYR A 39 4.90 -3.26 -5.28
CA TYR A 39 4.65 -2.41 -4.13
C TYR A 39 4.80 -0.92 -4.48
N ASP A 40 5.93 -0.53 -5.07
CA ASP A 40 6.16 0.86 -5.47
C ASP A 40 5.20 1.32 -6.56
N LEU A 41 4.96 0.47 -7.55
CA LEU A 41 4.04 0.74 -8.64
C LEU A 41 2.62 0.99 -8.09
N SER A 42 2.19 0.22 -7.10
CA SER A 42 0.90 0.42 -6.42
C SER A 42 0.82 1.78 -5.74
N ILE A 43 1.88 2.20 -5.03
CA ILE A 43 1.95 3.51 -4.37
C ILE A 43 1.94 4.65 -5.39
N LEU A 44 2.77 4.55 -6.44
CA LEU A 44 2.87 5.57 -7.47
C LEU A 44 1.57 5.72 -8.26
N ASN A 45 0.89 4.61 -8.55
CA ASN A 45 -0.42 4.63 -9.22
C ASN A 45 -1.49 5.26 -8.33
N ALA A 46 -1.51 4.95 -7.02
CA ALA A 46 -2.42 5.60 -6.08
C ALA A 46 -2.14 7.11 -5.97
N ALA A 47 -0.87 7.51 -5.89
CA ALA A 47 -0.46 8.90 -5.86
C ALA A 47 -0.84 9.66 -7.14
N LYS A 48 -0.59 9.05 -8.32
CA LYS A 48 -0.97 9.62 -9.62
C LYS A 48 -2.48 9.76 -9.74
N SER A 49 -3.25 8.77 -9.29
CA SER A 49 -4.71 8.84 -9.29
C SER A 49 -5.22 9.99 -8.39
N GLY A 50 -4.65 10.15 -7.20
CA GLY A 50 -5.02 11.23 -6.27
C GLY A 50 -4.56 12.63 -6.68
N ALA A 51 -3.53 12.76 -7.52
CA ALA A 51 -2.91 14.03 -7.88
C ALA A 51 -2.59 14.15 -9.37
N LYS A 52 -3.48 13.67 -10.26
CA LYS A 52 -3.22 13.55 -11.70
C LYS A 52 -2.60 14.80 -12.34
N ARG A 53 -3.18 15.99 -12.12
CA ARG A 53 -2.66 17.24 -12.70
C ARG A 53 -1.20 17.50 -12.31
N LYS A 54 -0.81 17.25 -11.05
CA LYS A 54 0.57 17.46 -10.59
C LYS A 54 1.54 16.51 -11.28
N PHE A 55 1.14 15.26 -11.52
CA PHE A 55 1.95 14.29 -12.26
C PHE A 55 2.10 14.68 -13.73
N ASP A 56 1.01 15.12 -14.36
CA ASP A 56 1.00 15.56 -15.75
C ASP A 56 1.86 16.83 -15.92
N ASP A 57 1.68 17.84 -15.08
CA ASP A 57 2.44 19.10 -15.11
C ASP A 57 3.96 18.86 -14.87
N ALA A 58 4.29 17.92 -13.99
CA ALA A 58 5.66 17.52 -13.71
C ALA A 58 6.23 16.52 -14.74
N HIS A 59 5.44 16.12 -15.75
CA HIS A 59 5.83 15.16 -16.79
C HIS A 59 6.39 13.85 -16.23
N ILE A 60 5.80 13.36 -15.12
CA ILE A 60 6.26 12.15 -14.44
C ILE A 60 5.68 10.91 -15.13
N ASP A 61 6.57 10.14 -15.75
CA ASP A 61 6.28 8.78 -16.18
C ASP A 61 6.55 7.78 -15.05
N VAL A 62 5.49 7.09 -14.61
CA VAL A 62 5.54 6.13 -13.52
C VAL A 62 6.35 4.90 -13.92
N MET A 63 6.13 4.36 -15.12
CA MET A 63 6.85 3.16 -15.56
C MET A 63 8.31 3.48 -15.82
N GLY A 64 8.62 4.60 -16.47
CA GLY A 64 9.99 5.08 -16.63
C GLY A 64 10.73 5.26 -15.29
N PHE A 65 10.05 5.76 -14.26
CA PHE A 65 10.64 5.81 -12.91
C PHE A 65 10.93 4.42 -12.34
N ILE A 66 10.00 3.47 -12.46
CA ILE A 66 10.18 2.09 -11.98
C ILE A 66 11.35 1.42 -12.69
N TYR A 67 11.42 1.51 -14.01
CA TYR A 67 12.50 0.95 -14.82
C TYR A 67 13.87 1.46 -14.36
N ASN A 68 13.98 2.78 -14.17
CA ASN A 68 15.21 3.39 -13.67
C ASN A 68 15.55 2.97 -12.24
N LYS A 69 14.57 2.91 -11.34
CA LYS A 69 14.79 2.54 -9.92
C LYS A 69 15.33 1.12 -9.78
N TYR A 70 14.79 0.19 -10.56
CA TYR A 70 15.09 -1.24 -10.45
C TYR A 70 16.13 -1.72 -11.46
N SER A 71 16.64 -0.82 -12.33
CA SER A 71 17.59 -1.16 -13.40
C SER A 71 17.07 -2.26 -14.33
N ILE A 72 15.79 -2.17 -14.69
CA ILE A 72 15.11 -3.10 -15.60
C ILE A 72 14.60 -2.32 -16.82
N ASP A 73 14.31 -3.03 -17.91
CA ASP A 73 13.63 -2.45 -19.07
C ASP A 73 12.17 -2.93 -19.19
N SER A 74 11.45 -2.32 -20.14
CA SER A 74 10.03 -2.63 -20.36
C SER A 74 9.78 -4.07 -20.83
N THR A 75 10.71 -4.64 -21.60
CA THR A 75 10.59 -5.99 -22.14
C THR A 75 10.82 -6.99 -21.03
N GLN A 76 11.89 -6.81 -20.24
CA GLN A 76 12.20 -7.62 -19.07
C GLN A 76 11.03 -7.65 -18.09
N PHE A 77 10.42 -6.49 -17.81
CA PHE A 77 9.25 -6.41 -16.94
C PHE A 77 8.06 -7.20 -17.52
N ALA A 78 7.71 -6.96 -18.79
CA ALA A 78 6.56 -7.62 -19.42
C ALA A 78 6.71 -9.14 -19.51
N GLU A 79 7.90 -9.63 -19.85
CA GLU A 79 8.21 -11.07 -19.92
C GLU A 79 8.18 -11.71 -18.54
N SER A 80 8.74 -11.04 -17.53
CA SER A 80 8.71 -11.52 -16.14
C SER A 80 7.30 -11.55 -15.57
N ASP A 81 6.52 -10.49 -15.80
CA ASP A 81 5.12 -10.41 -15.37
C ASP A 81 4.28 -11.52 -16.03
N LEU A 82 4.46 -11.74 -17.34
CA LEU A 82 3.80 -12.82 -18.07
C LEU A 82 4.18 -14.21 -17.53
N TYR A 83 5.47 -14.43 -17.24
CA TYR A 83 5.94 -15.67 -16.63
C TYR A 83 5.28 -15.93 -15.28
N TYR A 84 5.29 -14.95 -14.37
CA TYR A 84 4.63 -15.12 -13.06
C TYR A 84 3.12 -15.30 -13.20
N ALA A 85 2.46 -14.56 -14.09
CA ALA A 85 1.03 -14.70 -14.35
C ALA A 85 0.66 -16.11 -14.86
N SER A 86 1.59 -16.82 -15.52
CA SER A 86 1.41 -18.22 -15.93
C SER A 86 1.49 -19.22 -14.77
N LEU A 87 1.94 -18.79 -13.58
CA LEU A 87 2.11 -19.58 -12.36
C LEU A 87 1.19 -19.03 -11.24
N PRO A 88 -0.12 -19.33 -11.24
CA PRO A 88 -1.10 -18.67 -10.36
C PRO A 88 -0.74 -18.70 -8.88
N SER A 89 -0.20 -19.83 -8.38
CA SER A 89 0.20 -19.94 -6.97
C SER A 89 1.38 -19.04 -6.59
N GLU A 90 2.36 -18.87 -7.49
CA GLU A 90 3.52 -17.99 -7.22
C GLU A 90 3.14 -16.52 -7.37
N TYR A 91 2.30 -16.19 -8.36
CA TYR A 91 1.82 -14.83 -8.55
C TYR A 91 0.92 -14.37 -7.40
N GLN A 92 0.08 -15.28 -6.89
CA GLN A 92 -0.70 -15.02 -5.69
C GLN A 92 0.19 -14.68 -4.50
N LYS A 93 1.28 -15.43 -4.27
CA LYS A 93 2.23 -15.13 -3.18
C LYS A 93 2.87 -13.75 -3.35
N ILE A 94 3.25 -13.37 -4.57
CA ILE A 94 3.79 -12.03 -4.86
C ILE A 94 2.80 -10.96 -4.40
N TYR A 95 1.53 -11.04 -4.84
CA TYR A 95 0.53 -10.04 -4.45
C TYR A 95 0.18 -10.06 -2.97
N GLN A 96 0.15 -11.23 -2.32
CA GLN A 96 -0.06 -11.32 -0.87
C GLN A 96 1.05 -10.63 -0.08
N ASN A 97 2.31 -10.75 -0.53
CA ASN A 97 3.43 -10.03 0.07
C ASN A 97 3.33 -8.52 -0.15
N VAL A 98 2.94 -8.08 -1.36
CA VAL A 98 2.68 -6.66 -1.65
C VAL A 98 1.58 -6.11 -0.73
N GLU A 99 0.47 -6.83 -0.57
CA GLU A 99 -0.63 -6.44 0.32
C GLU A 99 -0.16 -6.35 1.77
N ALA A 100 0.63 -7.31 2.24
CA ALA A 100 1.19 -7.30 3.60
C ALA A 100 2.08 -6.06 3.84
N MET A 101 2.96 -5.72 2.89
CA MET A 101 3.81 -4.52 2.97
C MET A 101 2.97 -3.23 2.98
N LEU A 102 1.92 -3.15 2.15
CA LEU A 102 1.01 -1.99 2.12
C LEU A 102 0.27 -1.85 3.45
N LYS A 103 -0.25 -2.95 4.00
CA LYS A 103 -0.94 -2.96 5.29
C LYS A 103 -0.03 -2.55 6.44
N GLN A 104 1.18 -3.11 6.50
CA GLN A 104 2.17 -2.73 7.51
C GLN A 104 2.47 -1.22 7.46
N LYS A 105 2.60 -0.67 6.25
CA LYS A 105 2.83 0.76 6.05
C LYS A 105 1.64 1.59 6.53
N GLN A 106 0.42 1.18 6.18
CA GLN A 106 -0.82 1.82 6.61
C GLN A 106 -0.92 1.83 8.14
N ASP A 107 -0.78 0.68 8.79
CA ASP A 107 -0.87 0.54 10.25
C ASP A 107 0.14 1.44 10.96
N THR A 108 1.36 1.53 10.41
CA THR A 108 2.42 2.43 10.92
C THR A 108 1.98 3.89 10.85
N LEU A 109 1.43 4.33 9.72
CA LEU A 109 0.98 5.72 9.52
C LEU A 109 -0.22 6.05 10.41
N GLU A 110 -1.16 5.12 10.57
CA GLU A 110 -2.31 5.26 11.47
C GLU A 110 -1.88 5.38 12.93
N ALA A 111 -0.93 4.55 13.37
CA ALA A 111 -0.37 4.62 14.72
C ALA A 111 0.33 5.96 14.99
N ILE A 112 1.08 6.48 14.01
CA ILE A 112 1.71 7.81 14.09
C ILE A 112 0.63 8.90 14.20
N SER A 113 -0.34 8.90 13.30
CA SER A 113 -1.44 9.88 13.28
C SER A 113 -2.21 9.90 14.61
N LYS A 114 -2.53 8.72 15.16
CA LYS A 114 -3.19 8.59 16.45
C LYS A 114 -2.39 9.21 17.59
N ARG A 115 -1.08 8.90 17.68
CA ARG A 115 -0.19 9.46 18.70
C ARG A 115 -0.11 10.99 18.62
N LEU A 116 -0.03 11.54 17.41
CA LEU A 116 -0.01 12.98 17.19
C LEU A 116 -1.33 13.63 17.65
N ASN A 117 -2.46 13.06 17.26
CA ASN A 117 -3.78 13.58 17.66
C ASN A 117 -4.01 13.52 19.16
N ASP A 118 -3.61 12.42 19.81
CA ASP A 118 -3.68 12.30 21.28
C ASP A 118 -2.81 13.34 21.97
N SER A 119 -1.58 13.56 21.49
CA SER A 119 -0.67 14.59 22.01
C SER A 119 -1.23 16.01 21.86
N ILE A 120 -1.83 16.32 20.71
CA ILE A 120 -2.47 17.61 20.45
C ILE A 120 -3.68 17.81 21.37
N ARG A 121 -4.49 16.77 21.56
CA ARG A 121 -5.65 16.81 22.46
C ARG A 121 -5.23 17.05 23.91
N GLU A 122 -4.22 16.32 24.39
CA GLU A 122 -3.68 16.49 25.74
C GLU A 122 -3.13 17.89 25.97
N ALA A 123 -2.33 18.43 25.03
CA ALA A 123 -1.85 19.80 25.09
C ALA A 123 -2.99 20.82 25.10
N GLY A 124 -4.08 20.56 24.37
CA GLY A 124 -5.28 21.36 24.36
C GLY A 124 -6.00 21.37 25.72
N LEU A 125 -6.12 20.21 26.37
CA LEU A 125 -6.71 20.07 27.70
C LEU A 125 -5.88 20.82 28.75
N GLN A 126 -4.57 20.60 28.79
CA GLN A 126 -3.67 21.29 29.73
C GLN A 126 -3.74 22.81 29.61
N ARG A 127 -3.84 23.34 28.39
CA ARG A 127 -4.05 24.78 28.18
C ARG A 127 -5.37 25.27 28.78
N ARG A 128 -6.47 24.53 28.59
CA ARG A 128 -7.78 24.91 29.14
C ARG A 128 -7.77 24.90 30.66
N ASP A 129 -7.18 23.89 31.27
CA ASP A 129 -7.07 23.76 32.73
C ASP A 129 -6.21 24.89 33.30
N SER A 130 -5.08 25.20 32.64
CA SER A 130 -4.23 26.32 33.01
C SER A 130 -4.98 27.65 32.94
N LEU A 131 -5.76 27.89 31.88
CA LEU A 131 -6.57 29.10 31.73
C LEU A 131 -7.70 29.19 32.77
N GLN A 132 -8.34 28.07 33.13
CA GLN A 132 -9.35 28.02 34.18
C GLN A 132 -8.73 28.39 35.54
N SER A 133 -7.59 27.79 35.90
CA SER A 133 -6.92 28.10 37.16
C SER A 133 -6.51 29.58 37.28
N VAL A 134 -6.07 30.21 36.16
CA VAL A 134 -5.75 31.64 36.11
C VAL A 134 -7.01 32.49 36.26
N LYS A 135 -8.12 32.09 35.65
CA LYS A 135 -9.41 32.79 35.76
C LYS A 135 -9.94 32.73 37.20
N GLU A 136 -9.89 31.56 37.84
CA GLU A 136 -10.32 31.36 39.23
C GLU A 136 -9.49 32.21 40.20
N LYS A 137 -8.15 32.23 40.06
CA LYS A 137 -7.27 33.09 40.86
C LYS A 137 -7.59 34.57 40.70
N ARG A 138 -7.91 35.03 39.47
CA ARG A 138 -8.31 36.43 39.22
C ARG A 138 -9.66 36.77 39.85
N VAL A 139 -10.63 35.87 39.81
CA VAL A 139 -11.96 36.08 40.41
C VAL A 139 -11.88 36.10 41.94
N GLY A 140 -11.13 35.18 42.55
CA GLY A 140 -10.90 35.16 44.00
C GLY A 140 -10.21 36.44 44.49
N LYS A 141 -9.18 36.91 43.78
CA LYS A 141 -8.47 38.15 44.12
C LYS A 141 -9.39 39.39 44.03
N LYS A 142 -10.36 39.40 43.10
CA LYS A 142 -11.35 40.49 42.98
C LYS A 142 -12.34 40.51 44.15
N LYS A 143 -12.84 39.34 44.59
CA LYS A 143 -13.77 39.22 45.73
C LYS A 143 -13.13 39.66 47.06
N VAL A 144 -11.89 39.24 47.32
CA VAL A 144 -11.16 39.63 48.54
C VAL A 144 -10.97 41.15 48.64
N VAL A 145 -10.78 41.83 47.50
CA VAL A 145 -10.60 43.30 47.44
C VAL A 145 -11.92 44.06 47.62
N THR A 146 -13.07 43.48 47.22
CA THR A 146 -14.38 44.12 47.41
C THR A 146 -14.97 43.92 48.80
N ASP A 147 -14.60 42.83 49.51
CA ASP A 147 -15.10 42.53 50.86
C ASP A 147 -14.30 43.23 51.98
N SER A 148 -13.24 43.98 51.63
CA SER A 148 -12.37 44.72 52.56
C SER A 148 -12.58 46.25 52.54
N LEU A 149 -13.67 46.71 51.91
CA LEU A 149 -14.19 48.08 51.93
C LEU A 149 -15.57 48.11 52.58
#